data_AF-A0A7S3LUV0-F1
#
_entry.id   AF-A0A7S3LUV0-F1
#
_cell.length_a   1.000
_cell.length_b   1.000
_cell.length_c   1.000
_cell.angle_alpha   90.00
_cell.angle_beta   90.00
_cell.angle_gamma   90.00
#
_symmetry.space_group_name_H-M   'P 1'
#
loop_
_entity.id
_entity.type
_entity.pdbx_description
1 polymer ?
#
loop_
_entity_poly.entity_id
_entity_poly.type
_entity_poly.pdbx_seq_one_letter_code
_entity_poly.pdbx_strand_id
1 'polypeptide(L)'
;MCRQRLTLTFLFGIAILATRSFVTADIPAHCLHDDVLGVWDFFLQPTAEAFGGECWSEDVLPSERFQVSLKSPNVAVARDGAIGTWTMVYDQGFEVNVAGRSFFLFSQYHVGKDGNVSSFCHASSQGWYHSQRPNPRRTLEDWGCFKASLIEADNTATRFYMLPQPPSSKFSSKSTLESLRTLGVTWSYGAQLDGSSFQDLRKMAGSNVAFSVKRKASSDYSETDNSRKMDSSPSPNYSGLPASFSWTDVGHSVVPMRDQLNCGSCYSFATTDMIAARLRIAAVKKSSGAHAIVDQEISVLSPQHVVSCAKYTWKAAQSLCGSPYGQFLS
;
A
#
# COMPACT_ATOMS: atom_id res chain seq x y z
N MET A 1 22.18 -11.12 51.25
CA MET A 1 22.10 -10.08 50.20
C MET A 1 22.14 -10.62 48.75
N CYS A 2 21.86 -11.92 48.51
CA CYS A 2 21.88 -12.51 47.14
C CYS A 2 20.48 -12.78 46.55
N ARG A 3 19.42 -12.78 47.38
CA ARG A 3 18.05 -13.12 46.95
C ARG A 3 17.22 -11.93 46.43
N GLN A 4 17.62 -10.70 46.73
CA GLN A 4 16.93 -9.48 46.27
C GLN A 4 17.42 -8.97 44.90
N ARG A 5 18.61 -9.41 44.45
CA ARG A 5 19.14 -9.00 43.14
C ARG A 5 18.56 -9.79 41.97
N LEU A 6 18.00 -10.99 42.21
CA LEU A 6 17.44 -11.85 41.16
C LEU A 6 16.00 -11.45 40.77
N THR A 7 15.23 -10.89 41.71
CA THR A 7 13.84 -10.45 41.48
C THR A 7 13.76 -9.12 40.73
N LEU A 8 14.73 -8.21 40.90
CA LEU A 8 14.77 -6.94 40.17
C LEU A 8 15.14 -7.13 38.69
N THR A 9 16.05 -8.06 38.35
CA THR A 9 16.40 -8.35 36.95
C THR A 9 15.25 -9.03 36.20
N PHE A 10 14.44 -9.85 36.88
CA PHE A 10 13.28 -10.50 36.27
C PHE A 10 12.13 -9.51 35.98
N LEU A 11 11.93 -8.52 36.86
CA LEU A 11 10.93 -7.47 36.65
C LEU A 11 11.35 -6.47 35.56
N PHE A 12 12.65 -6.18 35.41
CA PHE A 12 13.15 -5.35 34.31
C PHE A 12 13.07 -6.08 32.95
N GLY A 13 13.28 -7.40 32.92
CA GLY A 13 13.12 -8.22 31.71
C GLY A 13 11.68 -8.33 31.21
N ILE A 14 10.69 -8.34 32.12
CA ILE A 14 9.26 -8.39 31.76
C ILE A 14 8.73 -7.01 31.34
N ALA A 15 9.26 -5.92 31.91
CA ALA A 15 8.84 -4.56 31.55
C ALA A 15 9.25 -4.15 30.12
N ILE A 16 10.32 -4.74 29.56
CA ILE A 16 10.77 -4.46 28.18
C ILE A 16 9.91 -5.21 27.13
N LEU A 17 9.22 -6.29 27.49
CA LEU A 17 8.33 -7.04 26.58
C LEU A 17 6.90 -6.46 26.46
N ALA A 18 6.55 -5.43 27.22
CA ALA A 18 5.20 -4.87 27.27
C ALA A 18 5.04 -3.50 26.59
N THR A 19 6.04 -3.04 25.81
CA THR A 19 5.84 -1.89 24.92
C THR A 19 5.03 -2.38 23.72
N ARG A 20 3.71 -2.20 23.77
CA ARG A 20 2.84 -2.31 22.59
C ARG A 20 3.30 -1.26 21.57
N SER A 21 4.19 -1.67 20.68
CA SER A 21 4.58 -0.89 19.51
C SER A 21 3.36 -0.81 18.61
N PHE A 22 2.68 0.33 18.62
CA PHE A 22 1.58 0.60 17.70
C PHE A 22 2.18 0.80 16.31
N VAL A 23 2.03 -0.20 15.45
CA VAL A 23 2.53 -0.14 14.07
C VAL A 23 1.58 0.70 13.22
N THR A 24 2.10 1.79 12.65
CA THR A 24 1.41 2.55 11.61
C THR A 24 2.03 2.14 10.27
N ALA A 25 1.24 1.49 9.41
CA ALA A 25 1.72 0.97 8.13
C ALA A 25 1.50 1.94 6.97
N ASP A 26 0.43 2.74 7.03
CA ASP A 26 -0.01 3.64 5.97
C ASP A 26 0.17 5.11 6.37
N ILE A 27 0.28 6.01 5.38
CA ILE A 27 0.15 7.44 5.66
C ILE A 27 -1.29 7.74 6.04
N PRO A 28 -1.52 8.73 6.92
CA PRO A 28 -2.86 9.01 7.40
C PRO A 28 -3.68 9.86 6.41
N ALA A 29 -3.17 10.10 5.19
CA ALA A 29 -3.93 10.72 4.12
C ALA A 29 -5.13 9.86 3.73
N HIS A 30 -6.18 10.52 3.26
CA HIS A 30 -7.37 9.88 2.72
C HIS A 30 -7.91 10.77 1.60
N CYS A 31 -7.55 10.43 0.37
CA CYS A 31 -7.94 11.13 -0.84
C CYS A 31 -8.57 10.12 -1.80
N LEU A 32 -9.77 10.40 -2.28
CA LEU A 32 -10.45 9.50 -3.21
C LEU A 32 -10.19 9.90 -4.67
N HIS A 33 -10.54 8.98 -5.56
CA HIS A 33 -10.43 9.14 -7.01
C HIS A 33 -10.94 10.50 -7.51
N ASP A 34 -12.12 10.93 -7.05
CA ASP A 34 -12.75 12.16 -7.53
C ASP A 34 -12.08 13.43 -6.96
N ASP A 35 -11.36 13.32 -5.83
CA ASP A 35 -10.68 14.45 -5.18
C ASP A 35 -9.42 14.89 -5.93
N VAL A 36 -8.89 14.03 -6.82
CA VAL A 36 -7.64 14.27 -7.57
C VAL A 36 -7.86 14.59 -9.05
N LEU A 37 -9.12 14.61 -9.52
CA LEU A 37 -9.45 14.94 -10.90
C LEU A 37 -9.26 16.43 -11.18
N GLY A 38 -8.76 16.74 -12.38
CA GLY A 38 -8.52 18.10 -12.84
C GLY A 38 -7.10 18.34 -13.31
N VAL A 39 -6.70 19.61 -13.39
CA VAL A 39 -5.41 20.04 -13.92
C VAL A 39 -4.40 20.21 -12.79
N TRP A 40 -3.25 19.56 -12.92
CA TRP A 40 -2.14 19.57 -11.98
C TRP A 40 -0.90 20.22 -12.59
N ASP A 41 -0.18 20.99 -11.78
CA ASP A 41 1.20 21.37 -12.05
C ASP A 41 2.16 20.45 -11.31
N PHE A 42 3.10 19.86 -12.04
CA PHE A 42 4.24 19.13 -11.49
C PHE A 42 5.48 20.01 -11.56
N PHE A 43 6.11 20.24 -10.42
CA PHE A 43 7.32 21.03 -10.25
C PHE A 43 8.50 20.08 -10.07
N LEU A 44 9.27 19.87 -11.14
CA LEU A 44 10.34 18.88 -11.20
C LEU A 44 11.69 19.52 -10.84
N GLN A 45 12.41 18.91 -9.91
CA GLN A 45 13.80 19.26 -9.60
C GLN A 45 14.80 18.59 -10.57
N PRO A 46 16.01 19.16 -10.74
CA PRO A 46 17.07 18.57 -11.55
C PRO A 46 17.37 17.11 -11.20
N THR A 47 17.61 16.31 -12.22
CA THR A 47 17.97 14.89 -12.13
C THR A 47 19.41 14.73 -11.66
N ALA A 48 19.63 14.60 -10.33
CA ALA A 48 20.96 14.24 -9.81
C ALA A 48 20.97 13.33 -8.57
N GLU A 49 19.86 13.13 -7.83
CA GLU A 49 19.91 12.40 -6.55
C GLU A 49 18.75 11.40 -6.31
N ALA A 50 18.04 10.96 -7.35
CA ALA A 50 16.75 10.28 -7.17
C ALA A 50 16.77 8.73 -7.25
N PHE A 51 17.93 8.08 -7.38
CA PHE A 51 17.99 6.62 -7.17
C PHE A 51 18.34 6.31 -5.71
N GLY A 52 17.31 6.12 -4.88
CA GLY A 52 17.47 5.67 -3.49
C GLY A 52 17.87 6.74 -2.46
N GLY A 53 18.02 8.01 -2.87
CA GLY A 53 18.30 9.16 -2.00
C GLY A 53 17.08 9.75 -1.28
N GLU A 54 17.30 10.71 -0.38
CA GLU A 54 16.23 11.55 0.15
C GLU A 54 15.77 12.51 -0.96
N CYS A 55 14.50 12.43 -1.29
CA CYS A 55 13.96 13.19 -2.41
C CYS A 55 13.46 14.56 -1.91
N TRP A 56 13.52 15.58 -2.76
CA TRP A 56 13.12 16.96 -2.47
C TRP A 56 13.96 17.70 -1.43
N SER A 57 14.70 18.71 -1.89
CA SER A 57 15.32 19.74 -1.05
C SER A 57 14.65 21.09 -1.32
N GLU A 58 14.22 21.82 -0.28
CA GLU A 58 13.65 23.16 -0.44
C GLU A 58 14.69 24.18 -0.98
N ASP A 59 15.98 23.87 -0.84
CA ASP A 59 17.08 24.69 -1.35
C ASP A 59 17.26 24.55 -2.87
N VAL A 60 16.60 23.57 -3.49
CA VAL A 60 16.70 23.28 -4.92
C VAL A 60 15.43 23.77 -5.63
N LEU A 61 15.59 24.79 -6.48
CA LEU A 61 14.48 25.30 -7.27
C LEU A 61 14.03 24.29 -8.35
N PRO A 62 12.71 24.21 -8.64
CA PRO A 62 12.22 23.42 -9.76
C PRO A 62 12.83 23.88 -11.08
N SER A 63 13.38 22.93 -11.84
CA SER A 63 13.94 23.15 -13.17
C SER A 63 12.90 23.10 -14.29
N GLU A 64 11.80 22.39 -14.07
CA GLU A 64 10.76 22.18 -15.08
C GLU A 64 9.38 22.24 -14.41
N ARG A 65 8.43 22.91 -15.08
CA ARG A 65 7.00 22.85 -14.75
C ARG A 65 6.30 22.04 -15.81
N PHE A 66 5.75 20.90 -15.42
CA PHE A 66 5.08 19.95 -16.29
C PHE A 66 3.60 19.85 -15.90
N GLN A 67 2.70 20.19 -16.82
CA GLN A 67 1.26 20.23 -16.52
C GLN A 67 0.54 19.01 -17.09
N VAL A 68 -0.34 18.42 -16.29
CA VAL A 68 -1.15 17.26 -16.66
C VAL A 68 -2.60 17.41 -16.21
N SER A 69 -3.55 17.06 -17.07
CA SER A 69 -4.97 16.95 -16.76
C SER A 69 -5.32 15.48 -16.49
N LEU A 70 -5.87 15.19 -15.31
CA LEU A 70 -6.33 13.87 -14.90
C LEU A 70 -7.83 13.78 -15.05
N LYS A 71 -8.29 12.84 -15.86
CA LYS A 71 -9.70 12.61 -16.18
C LYS A 71 -10.12 11.19 -15.83
N SER A 72 -11.36 11.07 -15.38
CA SER A 72 -11.99 9.77 -15.14
C SER A 72 -12.13 8.98 -16.46
N PRO A 73 -11.98 7.64 -16.45
CA PRO A 73 -11.64 6.83 -15.27
C PRO A 73 -10.13 6.71 -15.00
N ASN A 74 -9.27 6.95 -16.00
CA ASN A 74 -7.83 6.71 -15.88
C ASN A 74 -7.01 7.44 -16.98
N VAL A 75 -7.52 8.54 -17.54
CA VAL A 75 -6.88 9.24 -18.68
C VAL A 75 -6.06 10.43 -18.19
N ALA A 76 -4.79 10.49 -18.57
CA ALA A 76 -3.90 11.62 -18.29
C ALA A 76 -3.56 12.36 -19.59
N VAL A 77 -3.64 13.69 -19.61
CA VAL A 77 -3.35 14.51 -20.79
C VAL A 77 -2.33 15.58 -20.43
N ALA A 78 -1.12 15.48 -20.97
CA ALA A 78 -0.10 16.51 -20.82
C ALA A 78 -0.40 17.74 -21.68
N ARG A 79 0.18 18.90 -21.33
CA ARG A 79 -0.05 20.17 -22.03
C ARG A 79 0.31 20.12 -23.52
N ASP A 80 1.33 19.34 -23.89
CA ASP A 80 1.76 19.14 -25.28
C ASP A 80 0.82 18.23 -26.10
N GLY A 81 -0.26 17.74 -25.48
CA GLY A 81 -1.23 16.84 -26.09
C GLY A 81 -0.87 15.37 -25.94
N ALA A 82 0.23 15.01 -25.27
CA ALA A 82 0.53 13.61 -25.00
C ALA A 82 -0.53 12.99 -24.09
N ILE A 83 -1.08 11.86 -24.53
CA ILE A 83 -2.10 11.12 -23.79
C ILE A 83 -1.43 9.93 -23.11
N GLY A 84 -1.79 9.71 -21.86
CA GLY A 84 -1.31 8.64 -21.01
C GLY A 84 -2.40 8.15 -20.07
N THR A 85 -1.98 7.43 -19.04
CA THR A 85 -2.90 6.86 -18.04
C THR A 85 -2.52 7.28 -16.63
N TRP A 86 -3.48 7.26 -15.71
CA TRP A 86 -3.20 7.41 -14.28
C TRP A 86 -4.01 6.41 -13.46
N THR A 87 -3.59 6.16 -12.23
CA THR A 87 -4.32 5.33 -11.27
C THR A 87 -4.13 5.85 -9.86
N MET A 88 -5.20 5.78 -9.06
CA MET A 88 -5.06 5.89 -7.61
C MET A 88 -4.21 4.74 -7.08
N VAL A 89 -3.43 5.03 -6.05
CA VAL A 89 -2.81 4.03 -5.17
C VAL A 89 -3.56 4.09 -3.86
N TYR A 90 -4.65 3.31 -3.82
CA TYR A 90 -5.65 3.34 -2.75
C TYR A 90 -6.14 4.77 -2.48
N ASP A 91 -5.95 5.30 -1.27
CA ASP A 91 -6.27 6.68 -0.87
C ASP A 91 -5.02 7.50 -0.48
N GLN A 92 -3.84 6.96 -0.78
CA GLN A 92 -2.54 7.44 -0.28
C GLN A 92 -1.85 8.36 -1.29
N GLY A 93 -2.15 8.19 -2.57
CA GLY A 93 -1.46 8.85 -3.67
C GLY A 93 -1.94 8.34 -5.01
N PHE A 94 -1.20 8.67 -6.07
CA PHE A 94 -1.51 8.21 -7.42
C PHE A 94 -0.26 8.13 -8.29
N GLU A 95 -0.35 7.28 -9.31
CA GLU A 95 0.67 7.12 -10.35
C GLU A 95 0.14 7.69 -11.68
N VAL A 96 0.97 8.45 -12.40
CA VAL A 96 0.68 9.02 -13.72
C VAL A 96 1.75 8.56 -14.71
N ASN A 97 1.32 8.04 -15.84
CA ASN A 97 2.15 7.54 -16.92
C ASN A 97 1.82 8.32 -18.20
N VAL A 98 2.63 9.31 -18.55
CA VAL A 98 2.36 10.22 -19.68
C VAL A 98 3.66 10.80 -20.24
N ALA A 99 3.67 11.16 -21.53
CA ALA A 99 4.83 11.78 -22.18
C ALA A 99 6.16 10.99 -22.01
N GLY A 100 6.09 9.65 -21.94
CA GLY A 100 7.27 8.79 -21.77
C GLY A 100 7.88 8.79 -20.37
N ARG A 101 7.19 9.35 -19.37
CA ARG A 101 7.61 9.39 -17.97
C ARG A 101 6.55 8.76 -17.06
N SER A 102 7.02 8.12 -15.99
CA SER A 102 6.21 7.66 -14.88
C SER A 102 6.40 8.60 -13.71
N PHE A 103 5.31 8.97 -13.05
CA PHE A 103 5.27 9.87 -11.90
C PHE A 103 4.50 9.17 -10.79
N PHE A 104 5.07 9.09 -9.60
CA PHE A 104 4.37 8.61 -8.41
C PHE A 104 4.48 9.65 -7.30
N LEU A 105 3.37 9.92 -6.61
CA LEU A 105 3.35 10.83 -5.48
C LEU A 105 2.44 10.34 -4.37
N PHE A 106 2.77 10.78 -3.15
CA PHE A 106 1.88 10.69 -2.01
C PHE A 106 1.09 11.99 -1.85
N SER A 107 -0.20 11.88 -1.51
CA SER A 107 -1.04 13.01 -1.14
C SER A 107 -0.49 13.72 0.11
N GLN A 108 -0.67 15.03 0.17
CA GLN A 108 -0.24 15.82 1.32
C GLN A 108 -1.21 15.65 2.49
N TYR A 109 -0.67 15.64 3.71
CA TYR A 109 -1.45 15.61 4.94
C TYR A 109 -0.74 16.36 6.08
N HIS A 110 -1.50 16.71 7.12
CA HIS A 110 -1.00 17.27 8.36
C HIS A 110 -1.60 16.53 9.55
N VAL A 111 -0.76 16.22 10.55
CA VAL A 111 -1.20 15.64 11.83
C VAL A 111 -1.10 16.73 12.89
N GLY A 112 -2.25 17.16 13.41
CA GLY A 112 -2.35 18.13 14.49
C GLY A 112 -1.84 17.58 15.81
N LYS A 113 -1.56 18.48 16.77
CA LYS A 113 -1.10 18.11 18.13
C LYS A 113 -2.11 17.26 18.91
N ASP A 114 -3.37 17.36 18.55
CA ASP A 114 -4.50 16.58 19.07
C ASP A 114 -4.62 15.19 18.40
N GLY A 115 -3.74 14.87 17.46
CA GLY A 115 -3.80 13.64 16.67
C GLY A 115 -4.80 13.69 15.51
N ASN A 116 -5.49 14.82 15.30
CA ASN A 116 -6.39 14.96 14.17
C ASN A 116 -5.60 15.07 12.86
N VAL A 117 -6.10 14.41 11.83
CA VAL A 117 -5.46 14.39 10.52
C VAL A 117 -6.25 15.25 9.54
N SER A 118 -5.54 16.11 8.79
CA SER A 118 -6.08 16.87 7.67
C SER A 118 -5.42 16.38 6.38
N SER A 119 -6.21 15.88 5.44
CA SER A 119 -5.77 15.48 4.09
C SER A 119 -5.88 16.68 3.13
N PHE A 120 -4.83 16.93 2.35
CA PHE A 120 -4.76 17.97 1.34
C PHE A 120 -4.66 17.33 -0.05
N CYS A 121 -5.80 16.86 -0.57
CA CYS A 121 -5.85 16.07 -1.81
C CYS A 121 -5.52 16.87 -3.08
N HIS A 122 -5.43 18.19 -2.98
CA HIS A 122 -4.99 19.11 -4.03
C HIS A 122 -3.46 19.33 -4.04
N ALA A 123 -2.70 18.63 -3.20
CA ALA A 123 -1.26 18.79 -3.10
C ALA A 123 -0.55 17.46 -2.79
N SER A 124 0.72 17.37 -3.17
CA SER A 124 1.57 16.21 -2.86
C SER A 124 2.54 16.49 -1.70
N SER A 125 2.86 15.48 -0.90
CA SER A 125 3.99 15.56 0.04
C SER A 125 5.33 15.52 -0.69
N GLN A 126 5.56 14.43 -1.43
CA GLN A 126 6.79 14.12 -2.16
C GLN A 126 6.41 13.20 -3.33
N GLY A 127 7.08 13.38 -4.45
CA GLY A 127 6.94 12.50 -5.61
C GLY A 127 8.27 12.20 -6.30
N TRP A 128 8.30 11.07 -6.99
CA TRP A 128 9.39 10.60 -7.83
C TRP A 128 8.92 10.45 -9.25
N TYR A 129 9.74 10.86 -10.20
CA TYR A 129 9.50 10.59 -11.60
C TYR A 129 10.68 9.87 -12.22
N HIS A 130 10.40 9.09 -13.27
CA HIS A 130 11.46 8.49 -14.07
C HIS A 130 11.05 8.26 -15.51
N SER A 131 12.05 8.03 -16.36
CA SER A 131 11.84 7.61 -17.75
C SER A 131 11.17 6.23 -17.81
N GLN A 132 10.21 6.06 -18.72
CA GLN A 132 9.60 4.75 -19.02
C GLN A 132 10.49 3.89 -19.91
N ARG A 133 11.54 4.46 -20.51
CA ARG A 133 12.45 3.70 -21.37
C ARG A 133 13.28 2.76 -20.49
N PRO A 134 13.36 1.46 -20.82
CA PRO A 134 14.21 0.53 -20.09
C PRO A 134 15.68 0.95 -20.23
N ASN A 135 16.28 1.45 -19.14
CA ASN A 135 17.71 1.66 -19.07
C ASN A 135 18.34 0.55 -18.20
N PRO A 136 19.01 -0.45 -18.80
CA PRO A 136 19.64 -1.54 -18.05
C PRO A 136 20.78 -1.05 -17.14
N ARG A 137 21.31 0.17 -17.36
CA ARG A 137 22.31 0.79 -16.48
C ARG A 137 21.71 1.59 -15.33
N ARG A 138 20.38 1.86 -15.32
CA ARG A 138 19.66 2.73 -14.38
C ARG A 138 20.52 3.92 -13.94
N THR A 139 20.84 4.80 -14.88
CA THR A 139 21.64 5.99 -14.55
C THR A 139 20.79 6.95 -13.72
N LEU A 140 21.41 7.68 -12.78
CA LEU A 140 20.76 8.69 -11.93
C LEU A 140 20.02 9.76 -12.75
N GLU A 141 20.43 9.94 -14.01
CA GLU A 141 19.86 10.88 -14.98
C GLU A 141 18.42 10.55 -15.40
N ASP A 142 17.97 9.30 -15.22
CA ASP A 142 16.60 8.88 -15.58
C ASP A 142 15.57 9.16 -14.48
N TRP A 143 16.01 9.58 -13.29
CA TRP A 143 15.16 9.72 -12.10
C TRP A 143 15.22 11.14 -11.56
N GLY A 144 14.09 11.64 -11.07
CA GLY A 144 14.05 12.93 -10.38
C GLY A 144 12.95 13.02 -9.34
N CYS A 145 12.97 14.16 -8.66
CA CYS A 145 12.03 14.51 -7.60
C CYS A 145 11.04 15.55 -8.11
N PHE A 146 9.80 15.46 -7.65
CA PHE A 146 8.81 16.50 -7.94
C PHE A 146 7.84 16.71 -6.78
N LYS A 147 7.22 17.88 -6.78
CA LYS A 147 5.97 18.14 -6.07
C LYS A 147 4.88 18.48 -7.07
N ALA A 148 3.64 18.24 -6.68
CA ALA A 148 2.48 18.51 -7.49
C ALA A 148 1.44 19.33 -6.74
N SER A 149 0.72 20.18 -7.45
CA SER A 149 -0.44 20.91 -6.93
C SER A 149 -1.55 20.99 -7.97
N LEU A 150 -2.77 20.72 -7.54
CA LEU A 150 -3.98 20.86 -8.34
C LEU A 150 -4.27 22.35 -8.48
N ILE A 151 -4.42 22.81 -9.72
CA ILE A 151 -4.70 24.22 -10.04
C ILE A 151 -6.15 24.44 -10.45
N GLU A 152 -6.80 23.42 -11.01
CA GLU A 152 -8.19 23.46 -11.46
C GLU A 152 -8.80 22.10 -11.18
N ALA A 153 -9.76 22.02 -10.24
CA ALA A 153 -10.45 20.79 -9.91
C ALA A 153 -11.61 20.55 -10.89
N ASP A 154 -11.77 19.32 -11.36
CA ASP A 154 -12.92 18.94 -12.20
C ASP A 154 -14.23 18.94 -11.37
N ASN A 155 -14.16 18.82 -10.04
CA ASN A 155 -15.33 18.70 -9.17
C ASN A 155 -15.20 19.62 -7.94
N THR A 156 -16.17 20.53 -7.74
CA THR A 156 -16.22 21.47 -6.60
C THR A 156 -16.89 20.88 -5.34
N ALA A 157 -17.38 19.65 -5.38
CA ALA A 157 -18.12 19.06 -4.28
C ALA A 157 -17.19 18.39 -3.25
N THR A 158 -16.97 19.03 -2.11
CA THR A 158 -16.33 18.41 -0.95
C THR A 158 -17.22 17.29 -0.40
N ARG A 159 -16.80 16.02 -0.55
CA ARG A 159 -17.52 14.88 0.03
C ARG A 159 -16.89 14.50 1.37
N PHE A 160 -17.73 14.33 2.39
CA PHE A 160 -17.30 13.91 3.72
C PHE A 160 -17.48 12.39 3.85
N TYR A 161 -16.39 11.66 3.99
CA TYR A 161 -16.43 10.22 4.25
C TYR A 161 -16.47 9.98 5.76
N MET A 162 -17.65 9.56 6.25
CA MET A 162 -17.78 9.00 7.58
C MET A 162 -17.59 7.49 7.47
N LEU A 163 -16.51 6.96 8.04
CA LEU A 163 -16.41 5.51 8.20
C LEU A 163 -17.57 5.04 9.10
N PRO A 164 -18.37 4.05 8.68
CA PRO A 164 -19.45 3.51 9.51
C PRO A 164 -18.91 3.11 10.88
N GLN A 165 -19.65 3.34 11.96
CA GLN A 165 -19.20 2.88 13.28
C GLN A 165 -19.05 1.34 13.27
N PRO A 166 -17.96 0.79 13.83
CA PRO A 166 -17.78 -0.66 13.84
C PRO A 166 -18.87 -1.30 14.69
N PRO A 167 -19.36 -2.51 14.34
CA PRO A 167 -20.29 -3.25 15.18
C PRO A 167 -19.72 -3.45 16.58
N SER A 168 -20.58 -3.37 17.60
CA SER A 168 -20.20 -3.64 19.00
C SER A 168 -19.95 -5.13 19.26
N SER A 169 -20.46 -6.01 18.40
CA SER A 169 -20.23 -7.45 18.46
C SER A 169 -18.75 -7.80 18.27
N LYS A 170 -18.34 -8.98 18.75
CA LYS A 170 -17.01 -9.53 18.48
C LYS A 170 -17.04 -10.39 17.22
N PHE A 171 -15.90 -10.48 16.54
CA PHE A 171 -15.73 -11.36 15.40
C PHE A 171 -15.82 -12.83 15.81
N SER A 172 -16.47 -13.64 14.97
CA SER A 172 -16.48 -15.09 15.10
C SER A 172 -16.41 -15.74 13.72
N SER A 173 -15.45 -16.63 13.57
CA SER A 173 -15.18 -17.41 12.37
C SER A 173 -15.93 -18.73 12.33
N LYS A 174 -16.77 -19.07 13.33
CA LYS A 174 -17.43 -20.39 13.44
C LYS A 174 -18.14 -20.83 12.16
N SER A 175 -19.00 -19.98 11.58
CA SER A 175 -19.72 -20.30 10.34
C SER A 175 -18.79 -20.40 9.13
N THR A 176 -17.76 -19.56 9.08
CA THR A 176 -16.73 -19.59 8.03
C THR A 176 -15.88 -20.85 8.11
N LEU A 177 -15.44 -21.24 9.31
CA LEU A 177 -14.63 -22.45 9.53
C LEU A 177 -15.42 -23.72 9.21
N GLU A 178 -16.71 -23.74 9.54
CA GLU A 178 -17.61 -24.84 9.19
C GLU A 178 -17.75 -24.99 7.67
N SER A 179 -17.91 -23.86 6.97
CA SER A 179 -17.95 -23.81 5.50
C SER A 179 -16.60 -24.15 4.85
N LEU A 180 -15.47 -23.80 5.48
CA LEU A 180 -14.14 -24.14 4.97
C LEU A 180 -13.82 -25.62 5.15
N ARG A 181 -14.27 -26.23 6.25
CA ARG A 181 -14.13 -27.68 6.50
C ARG A 181 -14.90 -28.51 5.48
N THR A 182 -16.11 -28.09 5.08
CA THR A 182 -16.87 -28.79 4.03
C THR A 182 -16.19 -28.72 2.67
N LEU A 183 -15.36 -27.69 2.42
CA LEU A 183 -14.54 -27.55 1.23
C LEU A 183 -13.16 -28.23 1.32
N GLY A 184 -12.90 -28.99 2.40
CA GLY A 184 -11.61 -29.67 2.61
C GLY A 184 -10.45 -28.73 2.94
N VAL A 185 -10.73 -27.46 3.26
CA VAL A 185 -9.70 -26.49 3.68
C VAL A 185 -9.34 -26.75 5.14
N THR A 186 -8.09 -27.17 5.37
CA THR A 186 -7.61 -27.64 6.69
C THR A 186 -7.04 -26.53 7.57
N TRP A 187 -6.82 -25.32 7.03
CA TRP A 187 -6.26 -24.20 7.78
C TRP A 187 -7.04 -22.90 7.52
N SER A 188 -7.19 -22.07 8.55
CA SER A 188 -7.78 -20.73 8.43
C SER A 188 -7.26 -19.84 9.54
N TYR A 189 -6.82 -18.63 9.17
CA TYR A 189 -6.40 -17.60 10.12
C TYR A 189 -7.59 -17.01 10.90
N GLY A 190 -8.82 -17.22 10.43
CA GLY A 190 -10.03 -16.69 11.06
C GLY A 190 -10.19 -17.16 12.52
N ALA A 191 -9.76 -18.39 12.84
CA ALA A 191 -9.82 -18.92 14.20
C ALA A 191 -8.97 -18.11 15.20
N GLN A 192 -7.89 -17.48 14.74
CA GLN A 192 -6.99 -16.69 15.59
C GLN A 192 -7.54 -15.28 15.88
N LEU A 193 -8.51 -14.83 15.08
CA LEU A 193 -9.16 -13.52 15.22
C LEU A 193 -10.47 -13.60 16.03
N ASP A 194 -10.89 -14.80 16.43
CA ASP A 194 -12.11 -15.01 17.21
C ASP A 194 -12.07 -14.24 18.53
N GLY A 195 -13.13 -13.48 18.78
CA GLY A 195 -13.24 -12.65 19.99
C GLY A 195 -12.60 -11.26 19.88
N SER A 196 -11.91 -10.94 18.78
CA SER A 196 -11.47 -9.57 18.49
C SER A 196 -12.66 -8.65 18.26
N SER A 197 -12.56 -7.40 18.71
CA SER A 197 -13.57 -6.38 18.39
C SER A 197 -13.45 -5.95 16.93
N PHE A 198 -14.56 -5.55 16.28
CA PHE A 198 -14.48 -4.98 14.93
C PHE A 198 -13.66 -3.68 14.87
N GLN A 199 -13.52 -2.98 16.01
CA GLN A 199 -12.63 -1.83 16.09
C GLN A 199 -11.16 -2.26 16.00
N ASP A 200 -10.78 -3.35 16.65
CA ASP A 200 -9.41 -3.89 16.56
C ASP A 200 -9.15 -4.50 15.19
N LEU A 201 -10.12 -5.22 14.61
CA LEU A 201 -10.03 -5.71 13.23
C LEU A 201 -9.84 -4.57 12.22
N ARG A 202 -10.56 -3.46 12.41
CA ARG A 202 -10.43 -2.27 11.56
C ARG A 202 -9.04 -1.64 11.66
N LYS A 203 -8.46 -1.58 12.87
CA LYS A 203 -7.08 -1.13 13.06
C LYS A 203 -6.08 -2.05 12.38
N MET A 204 -6.28 -3.37 12.49
CA MET A 204 -5.45 -4.36 11.79
C MET A 204 -5.57 -4.26 10.26
N ALA A 205 -6.73 -3.84 9.75
CA ALA A 205 -6.95 -3.55 8.34
C ALA A 205 -6.39 -2.19 7.88
N GLY A 206 -5.57 -1.51 8.69
CA GLY A 206 -4.91 -0.26 8.34
C GLY A 206 -5.74 1.02 8.58
N SER A 207 -7.01 0.89 8.98
CA SER A 207 -7.89 2.03 9.24
C SER A 207 -7.62 2.63 10.64
N ASN A 208 -6.56 3.41 10.77
CA ASN A 208 -6.18 4.11 12.01
C ASN A 208 -6.88 5.46 12.21
N VAL A 209 -7.67 5.92 11.25
CA VAL A 209 -8.22 7.27 11.28
C VAL A 209 -9.53 7.30 12.08
N ALA A 210 -9.47 7.85 13.29
CA ALA A 210 -10.63 8.46 13.92
C ALA A 210 -10.95 9.73 13.11
N PHE A 211 -11.79 9.60 12.08
CA PHE A 211 -12.24 10.76 11.30
C PHE A 211 -13.11 11.65 12.20
N SER A 212 -12.51 12.69 12.77
CA SER A 212 -13.25 13.84 13.27
C SER A 212 -13.38 14.84 12.13
N VAL A 213 -14.39 14.65 11.30
CA VAL A 213 -14.73 15.61 10.25
C VAL A 213 -15.28 16.87 10.89
N LYS A 214 -14.59 18.01 10.71
CA LYS A 214 -15.19 19.33 10.95
C LYS A 214 -16.16 19.64 9.82
N ARG A 215 -17.46 19.55 10.12
CA ARG A 215 -18.56 19.97 9.24
C ARG A 215 -18.33 21.41 8.76
N LYS A 216 -18.26 21.62 7.45
CA LYS A 216 -18.89 22.80 6.85
C LYS A 216 -20.28 22.34 6.43
N ALA A 217 -21.32 22.82 7.11
CA ALA A 217 -22.69 22.44 6.80
C ALA A 217 -23.00 22.86 5.36
N SER A 218 -23.02 21.91 4.43
CA SER A 218 -23.83 22.04 3.22
C SER A 218 -25.14 21.32 3.53
N SER A 219 -26.25 22.07 3.45
CA SER A 219 -27.61 21.62 3.78
C SER A 219 -28.23 20.67 2.74
N ASP A 220 -27.50 20.26 1.71
CA ASP A 220 -27.96 19.33 0.68
C ASP A 220 -27.29 17.96 0.83
N TYR A 221 -27.67 17.24 1.88
CA TYR A 221 -27.48 15.79 1.92
C TYR A 221 -28.74 15.13 1.37
N SER A 222 -28.77 14.96 0.04
CA SER A 222 -29.70 14.02 -0.59
C SER A 222 -29.06 12.65 -0.54
N GLU A 223 -29.62 11.77 0.29
CA GLU A 223 -29.28 10.35 0.41
C GLU A 223 -29.77 9.56 -0.83
N THR A 224 -29.43 10.03 -2.03
CA THR A 224 -29.94 9.49 -3.32
C THR A 224 -28.87 9.26 -4.38
N ASP A 225 -27.57 9.25 -4.04
CA ASP A 225 -26.53 8.79 -4.99
C ASP A 225 -26.45 7.25 -5.00
N ASN A 226 -27.60 6.61 -5.20
CA ASN A 226 -27.76 5.15 -5.37
C ASN A 226 -27.58 4.74 -6.83
N SER A 227 -26.80 5.51 -7.61
CA SER A 227 -26.57 5.23 -9.02
C SER A 227 -25.24 5.80 -9.50
N ARG A 228 -24.13 5.28 -8.99
CA ARG A 228 -23.08 4.88 -9.94
C ARG A 228 -23.73 3.82 -10.81
N LYS A 229 -24.34 4.22 -11.93
CA LYS A 229 -24.70 3.30 -13.00
C LYS A 229 -23.43 2.53 -13.29
N MET A 230 -23.39 1.27 -12.86
CA MET A 230 -22.36 0.33 -13.26
C MET A 230 -22.33 0.43 -14.77
N ASP A 231 -21.20 0.92 -15.29
CA ASP A 231 -21.00 1.05 -16.72
C ASP A 231 -21.44 -0.26 -17.36
N SER A 232 -22.29 -0.17 -18.39
CA SER A 232 -22.88 -1.32 -19.08
C SER A 232 -21.85 -2.05 -19.95
N SER A 233 -20.59 -2.03 -19.54
CA SER A 233 -19.52 -2.82 -20.09
C SER A 233 -19.94 -4.29 -20.05
N PRO A 234 -19.89 -5.01 -21.19
CA PRO A 234 -20.26 -6.41 -21.23
C PRO A 234 -19.44 -7.19 -20.21
N SER A 235 -20.11 -8.05 -19.43
CA SER A 235 -19.44 -8.93 -18.48
C SER A 235 -18.29 -9.67 -19.18
N PRO A 236 -17.07 -9.70 -18.61
CA PRO A 236 -15.96 -10.37 -19.27
C PRO A 236 -16.32 -11.82 -19.59
N ASN A 237 -15.94 -12.30 -20.78
CA ASN A 237 -16.19 -13.69 -21.15
C ASN A 237 -15.21 -14.62 -20.42
N TYR A 238 -15.73 -15.44 -19.51
CA TYR A 238 -14.94 -16.38 -18.71
C TYR A 238 -14.98 -17.83 -19.23
N SER A 239 -15.61 -18.11 -20.38
CA SER A 239 -15.81 -19.47 -20.91
C SER A 239 -14.52 -20.27 -21.18
N GLY A 240 -13.37 -19.59 -21.29
CA GLY A 240 -12.05 -20.22 -21.48
C GLY A 240 -11.29 -20.51 -20.18
N LEU A 241 -11.86 -20.20 -19.01
CA LEU A 241 -11.22 -20.44 -17.71
C LEU A 241 -11.73 -21.74 -17.07
N PRO A 242 -10.89 -22.45 -16.31
CA PRO A 242 -11.33 -23.65 -15.59
C PRO A 242 -12.35 -23.30 -14.50
N ALA A 243 -13.22 -24.26 -14.17
CA ALA A 243 -14.22 -24.11 -13.12
C ALA A 243 -13.61 -23.90 -11.72
N SER A 244 -12.41 -24.42 -11.50
CA SER A 244 -11.60 -24.20 -10.30
C SER A 244 -10.12 -24.14 -10.66
N PHE A 245 -9.33 -23.42 -9.87
CA PHE A 245 -7.91 -23.25 -10.12
C PHE A 245 -7.14 -23.04 -8.81
N SER A 246 -6.03 -23.76 -8.66
CA SER A 246 -5.07 -23.52 -7.58
C SER A 246 -3.64 -23.54 -8.10
N TRP A 247 -2.88 -22.50 -7.76
CA TRP A 247 -1.44 -22.44 -8.06
C TRP A 247 -0.62 -23.48 -7.28
N THR A 248 -1.16 -24.06 -6.20
CA THR A 248 -0.51 -25.15 -5.46
C THR A 248 -0.35 -26.40 -6.31
N ASP A 249 -1.27 -26.60 -7.24
CA ASP A 249 -1.36 -27.80 -8.08
C ASP A 249 -0.45 -27.68 -9.32
N VAL A 250 0.10 -26.48 -9.55
CA VAL A 250 1.03 -26.18 -10.64
C VAL A 250 2.46 -26.19 -10.08
N GLY A 251 3.07 -27.38 -10.03
CA GLY A 251 4.50 -27.55 -9.75
C GLY A 251 4.97 -26.97 -8.41
N HIS A 252 4.12 -26.96 -7.37
CA HIS A 252 4.41 -26.35 -6.07
C HIS A 252 4.90 -24.89 -6.16
N SER A 253 4.31 -24.11 -7.08
CA SER A 253 4.75 -22.75 -7.38
C SER A 253 4.51 -21.75 -6.24
N VAL A 254 3.69 -22.08 -5.24
CA VAL A 254 3.39 -21.19 -4.10
C VAL A 254 4.48 -21.31 -3.04
N VAL A 255 4.94 -20.18 -2.50
CA VAL A 255 5.91 -20.16 -1.39
C VAL A 255 5.29 -20.71 -0.10
N PRO A 256 6.10 -21.28 0.82
CA PRO A 256 5.60 -21.70 2.12
C PRO A 256 4.93 -20.54 2.87
N MET A 257 3.94 -20.85 3.70
CA MET A 257 3.32 -19.87 4.58
C MET A 257 4.37 -19.31 5.55
N ARG A 258 4.29 -18.00 5.81
CA ARG A 258 5.19 -17.28 6.71
C ARG A 258 4.39 -16.41 7.67
N ASP A 259 5.04 -16.01 8.77
CA ASP A 259 4.46 -15.15 9.79
C ASP A 259 5.11 -13.77 9.75
N GLN A 260 4.30 -12.72 9.56
CA GLN A 260 4.73 -11.32 9.60
C GLN A 260 4.92 -10.79 11.04
N LEU A 261 4.58 -11.61 12.04
CA LEU A 261 4.60 -11.29 13.45
C LEU A 261 3.76 -10.03 13.73
N ASN A 262 4.19 -9.22 14.70
CA ASN A 262 3.52 -7.98 15.07
C ASN A 262 3.83 -6.80 14.14
N CYS A 263 4.60 -7.02 13.07
CA CYS A 263 4.92 -5.98 12.10
C CYS A 263 3.77 -5.86 11.08
N GLY A 264 3.31 -4.63 10.83
CA GLY A 264 2.35 -4.30 9.77
C GLY A 264 2.97 -4.39 8.37
N SER A 265 3.54 -5.56 8.02
CA SER A 265 4.28 -5.80 6.77
C SER A 265 3.54 -6.72 5.79
N CYS A 266 2.22 -6.89 5.95
CA CYS A 266 1.40 -7.70 5.06
C CYS A 266 1.60 -7.35 3.58
N TYR A 267 1.73 -6.06 3.25
CA TYR A 267 2.02 -5.59 1.88
C TYR A 267 3.34 -6.15 1.33
N SER A 268 4.35 -6.28 2.19
CA SER A 268 5.68 -6.74 1.83
C SER A 268 5.70 -8.24 1.61
N PHE A 269 5.08 -9.01 2.52
CA PHE A 269 4.88 -10.45 2.34
C PHE A 269 4.08 -10.75 1.08
N ALA A 270 2.92 -10.11 0.90
CA ALA A 270 2.08 -10.31 -0.28
C ALA A 270 2.84 -10.03 -1.60
N THR A 271 3.62 -8.94 -1.65
CA THR A 271 4.38 -8.56 -2.85
C THR A 271 5.52 -9.55 -3.11
N THR A 272 6.33 -9.83 -2.10
CA THR A 272 7.49 -10.72 -2.24
C THR A 272 7.08 -12.16 -2.58
N ASP A 273 6.02 -12.66 -1.95
CA ASP A 273 5.50 -14.00 -2.19
C ASP A 273 4.86 -14.11 -3.58
N MET A 274 4.13 -13.07 -4.05
CA MET A 274 3.60 -13.01 -5.41
C MET A 274 4.73 -13.09 -6.45
N ILE A 275 5.81 -12.31 -6.28
CA ILE A 275 6.93 -12.29 -7.22
C ILE A 275 7.64 -13.65 -7.20
N ALA A 276 7.93 -14.20 -6.02
CA ALA A 276 8.55 -15.51 -5.88
C ALA A 276 7.72 -16.61 -6.56
N ALA A 277 6.40 -16.60 -6.38
CA ALA A 277 5.52 -17.55 -7.05
C ALA A 277 5.56 -17.41 -8.58
N ARG A 278 5.56 -16.18 -9.11
CA ARG A 278 5.66 -15.93 -10.56
C ARG A 278 7.01 -16.38 -11.14
N LEU A 279 8.10 -16.24 -10.40
CA LEU A 279 9.42 -16.75 -10.80
C LEU A 279 9.41 -18.28 -10.89
N ARG A 280 8.79 -18.96 -9.92
CA ARG A 280 8.62 -20.42 -9.94
C ARG A 280 7.79 -20.86 -11.14
N ILE A 281 6.65 -20.21 -11.41
CA ILE A 281 5.81 -20.48 -12.58
C ILE A 281 6.62 -20.33 -13.89
N ALA A 282 7.40 -19.26 -14.01
CA ALA A 282 8.24 -19.02 -15.18
C ALA A 282 9.33 -20.10 -15.35
N ALA A 283 9.94 -20.55 -14.25
CA ALA A 283 10.92 -21.63 -14.26
C ALA A 283 10.33 -22.98 -14.66
N VAL A 284 9.15 -23.33 -14.15
CA VAL A 284 8.40 -24.54 -14.55
C VAL A 284 8.11 -24.50 -16.05
N LYS A 285 7.64 -23.35 -16.58
CA LYS A 285 7.35 -23.20 -18.01
C LYS A 285 8.59 -23.39 -18.89
N LYS A 286 9.76 -22.90 -18.46
CA LYS A 286 11.01 -22.99 -19.22
C LYS A 286 11.57 -24.42 -19.29
N SER A 287 11.21 -25.28 -18.35
CA SER A 287 11.85 -26.58 -18.14
C SER A 287 11.11 -27.76 -18.80
N SER A 288 10.12 -27.50 -19.67
CA SER A 288 9.44 -28.49 -20.53
C SER A 288 8.91 -29.77 -19.85
N GLY A 289 8.47 -29.71 -18.58
CA GLY A 289 7.83 -30.87 -17.94
C GLY A 289 7.56 -30.65 -16.46
N ALA A 290 6.49 -31.30 -15.95
CA ALA A 290 5.98 -31.23 -14.58
C ALA A 290 6.93 -31.77 -13.48
N HIS A 291 8.20 -32.02 -13.81
CA HIS A 291 9.23 -32.59 -12.92
C HIS A 291 10.53 -31.78 -12.95
N ALA A 292 10.49 -30.53 -13.44
CA ALA A 292 11.56 -29.61 -13.16
C ALA A 292 11.59 -29.39 -11.65
N ILE A 293 12.63 -29.93 -10.99
CA ILE A 293 13.04 -29.48 -9.67
C ILE A 293 13.33 -28.01 -9.87
N VAL A 294 12.35 -27.15 -9.58
CA VAL A 294 12.59 -25.73 -9.43
C VAL A 294 13.54 -25.67 -8.26
N ASP A 295 14.80 -25.40 -8.57
CA ASP A 295 15.86 -25.32 -7.59
C ASP A 295 15.32 -24.53 -6.39
N GLN A 296 15.44 -25.09 -5.18
CA GLN A 296 14.97 -24.41 -3.96
C GLN A 296 15.67 -23.04 -3.79
N GLU A 297 16.68 -22.76 -4.61
CA GLU A 297 17.31 -21.46 -4.83
C GLU A 297 16.46 -20.40 -5.54
N ILE A 298 15.25 -20.68 -6.08
CA ILE A 298 14.24 -19.62 -6.33
C ILE A 298 13.71 -19.19 -4.96
N SER A 299 14.57 -18.38 -4.38
CA SER A 299 14.77 -18.09 -2.98
C SER A 299 13.65 -17.18 -2.51
N VAL A 300 13.16 -17.47 -1.30
CA VAL A 300 12.19 -16.65 -0.60
C VAL A 300 12.71 -15.21 -0.57
N LEU A 301 12.03 -14.31 -1.28
CA LEU A 301 12.42 -12.90 -1.33
C LEU A 301 12.27 -12.28 0.07
N SER A 302 13.14 -11.33 0.40
CA SER A 302 13.21 -10.71 1.73
C SER A 302 12.13 -9.63 1.90
N PRO A 303 11.07 -9.87 2.69
CA PRO A 303 10.10 -8.82 2.99
C PRO A 303 10.73 -7.74 3.86
N GLN A 304 11.72 -8.12 4.68
CA GLN A 304 12.48 -7.21 5.53
C GLN A 304 13.25 -6.17 4.71
N HIS A 305 13.75 -6.54 3.53
CA HIS A 305 14.45 -5.58 2.67
C HIS A 305 13.50 -4.47 2.19
N VAL A 306 12.26 -4.81 1.81
CA VAL A 306 11.24 -3.81 1.48
C VAL A 306 10.92 -2.96 2.71
N VAL A 307 10.68 -3.59 3.86
CA VAL A 307 10.35 -2.90 5.11
C VAL A 307 11.46 -1.94 5.54
N SER A 308 12.73 -2.30 5.39
CA SER A 308 13.84 -1.48 5.88
C SER A 308 14.35 -0.45 4.88
N CYS A 309 14.07 -0.62 3.58
CA CYS A 309 14.74 0.17 2.54
C CYS A 309 13.80 0.87 1.55
N ALA A 310 12.58 0.37 1.32
CA ALA A 310 11.72 0.91 0.26
C ALA A 310 11.18 2.31 0.63
N LYS A 311 11.49 3.32 -0.18
CA LYS A 311 11.01 4.70 0.09
C LYS A 311 9.57 4.94 -0.34
N TYR A 312 9.01 4.04 -1.15
CA TYR A 312 7.60 4.04 -1.57
C TYR A 312 6.67 3.40 -0.54
N THR A 313 7.18 3.13 0.66
CA THR A 313 6.39 2.64 1.79
C THR A 313 6.63 3.56 2.98
N TRP A 314 5.66 3.63 3.87
CA TRP A 314 5.67 4.60 4.95
C TRP A 314 6.85 4.37 5.91
N LYS A 315 7.70 5.40 6.07
CA LYS A 315 8.92 5.34 6.91
C LYS A 315 8.66 4.95 8.37
N ALA A 316 7.50 5.26 8.96
CA ALA A 316 7.23 4.91 10.36
C ALA A 316 6.84 3.42 10.57
N ALA A 317 6.41 2.72 9.51
CA ALA A 317 6.30 1.27 9.53
C ALA A 317 7.68 0.60 9.64
N GLN A 318 8.70 1.25 9.07
CA GLN A 318 10.07 0.74 8.95
C GLN A 318 10.83 0.79 10.28
N SER A 319 10.57 1.79 11.11
CA SER A 319 11.27 2.01 12.39
C SER A 319 10.83 1.04 13.50
N LEU A 320 9.61 0.49 13.40
CA LEU A 320 9.05 -0.43 14.41
C LEU A 320 9.27 -1.89 14.07
N CYS A 321 9.58 -2.20 12.82
CA CYS A 321 9.87 -3.56 12.34
C CYS A 321 11.37 -3.88 12.37
N GLY A 322 12.08 -3.35 13.37
CA GLY A 322 13.52 -3.57 13.58
C GLY A 322 13.89 -5.05 13.54
N SER A 323 15.00 -5.34 12.87
CA SER A 323 15.56 -6.67 12.63
C SER A 323 15.69 -7.52 13.92
N PRO A 324 15.15 -8.76 13.96
CA PRO A 324 15.59 -9.76 14.93
C PRO A 324 16.87 -10.48 14.48
N TYR A 325 17.42 -10.20 13.30
CA TYR A 325 18.64 -10.84 12.76
C TYR A 325 19.94 -10.26 13.35
N GLY A 326 19.96 -10.05 14.67
CA GLY A 326 21.16 -9.76 15.46
C GLY A 326 21.45 -10.80 16.54
N GLN A 327 20.65 -11.87 16.68
CA GLN A 327 20.83 -12.85 17.79
C GLN A 327 20.76 -14.33 17.41
N PHE A 328 20.70 -14.69 16.12
CA PHE A 328 20.73 -16.12 15.71
C PHE A 328 21.71 -16.42 14.58
N LEU A 329 22.89 -15.80 14.62
CA LEU A 329 24.10 -16.31 13.96
C LEU A 329 25.31 -16.10 14.88
N SER A 330 25.43 -16.99 15.87
CA SER A 330 26.69 -17.49 16.44
C SER A 330 26.43 -18.91 16.93
#